data_AF-R1IM47-F1
#
_entry.id   AF-R1IM47-F1
#
_cell.length_a   1.000
_cell.length_b   1.000
_cell.length_c   1.000
_cell.angle_alpha   90.00
_cell.angle_beta   90.00
_cell.angle_gamma   90.00
#
_symmetry.space_group_name_H-M   'P 1'
#
loop_
_entity.id
_entity.type
_entity.pdbx_description
1 polymer ?
#
loop_
_entity_poly.entity_id
_entity_poly.type
_entity_poly.pdbx_seq_one_letter_code
_entity_poly.pdbx_strand_id
1 'polypeptide(L)' 'MVKVHESSMRILSGEDALTAYQFHTHTATHYFCKVCGIYPFHRKRVTPDHFGVNVFCLEGFDPDGIPARATVGKGMA' A
#
# COMPACT_ATOMS: atom_id res chain seq x y z
N MET A 1 2.57 -1.65 -6.36
CA MET A 1 1.37 -1.75 -5.52
C MET A 1 0.28 -2.48 -6.30
N VAL A 2 -0.27 -3.56 -5.76
CA VAL A 2 -1.41 -4.29 -6.35
C VAL A 2 -2.71 -3.94 -5.63
N LYS A 3 -3.84 -4.04 -6.34
CA LYS A 3 -5.16 -3.71 -5.79
C LYS A 3 -5.80 -4.98 -5.22
N VAL A 4 -6.24 -4.95 -3.96
CA VAL A 4 -6.87 -6.09 -3.27
C VAL A 4 -8.17 -5.60 -2.60
N HIS A 5 -9.27 -6.33 -2.77
CA HIS A 5 -10.54 -6.00 -2.10
C HIS A 5 -10.45 -6.33 -0.60
N GLU A 6 -11.14 -5.55 0.24
CA GLU A 6 -11.06 -5.67 1.71
C GLU A 6 -11.45 -7.05 2.23
N SER A 7 -12.37 -7.76 1.58
CA SER A 7 -12.75 -9.13 1.95
C SER A 7 -11.63 -10.16 1.76
N SER A 8 -10.59 -9.84 0.98
CA SER A 8 -9.45 -10.71 0.69
C SER A 8 -8.18 -10.31 1.44
N MET A 9 -8.29 -9.39 2.40
CA MET A 9 -7.16 -8.90 3.18
C MET A 9 -7.45 -9.00 4.68
N ARG A 10 -6.49 -9.52 5.44
CA ARG A 10 -6.54 -9.57 6.90
C ARG A 10 -5.17 -9.28 7.49
N ILE A 11 -5.14 -8.55 8.60
CA ILE A 11 -3.92 -8.35 9.38
C ILE A 11 -3.82 -9.54 10.35
N LEU A 12 -2.71 -10.26 10.28
CA LEU A 12 -2.46 -11.41 11.15
C LEU A 12 -1.70 -11.02 12.43
N SER A 13 -0.87 -9.96 12.36
CA SER A 13 -0.01 -9.51 13.45
C SER A 13 0.53 -8.11 13.22
N GLY A 14 1.01 -7.45 14.27
CA GLY A 14 1.76 -6.19 14.19
C GLY A 14 0.92 -4.95 13.90
N GLU A 15 -0.40 -5.03 14.10
CA GLU A 15 -1.32 -3.89 13.92
C GLU A 15 -0.98 -2.73 14.86
N ASP A 16 -0.53 -3.02 16.08
CA ASP A 16 -0.07 -2.06 17.09
C ASP A 16 1.20 -1.30 16.67
N ALA A 17 1.98 -1.87 15.74
CA ALA A 17 3.17 -1.24 15.17
C ALA A 17 2.84 -0.36 13.94
N LEU A 18 1.61 -0.39 13.43
CA LEU A 18 1.21 0.44 12.29
C LEU A 18 0.89 1.87 12.72
N THR A 19 1.46 2.82 11.98
CA THR A 19 1.13 4.23 12.04
C THR A 19 0.31 4.60 10.82
N ALA A 20 -0.85 5.22 11.03
CA ALA A 20 -1.67 5.78 9.98
C ALA A 20 -1.18 7.18 9.58
N TYR A 21 -1.05 7.41 8.28
CA TYR A 21 -0.75 8.69 7.67
C TYR A 21 -1.81 9.04 6.65
N GLN A 22 -2.35 10.25 6.75
CA GLN A 22 -3.39 10.79 5.88
C GLN A 22 -3.00 12.21 5.47
N PHE A 23 -3.30 12.59 4.23
CA PHE A 23 -3.01 13.91 3.69
C PHE A 23 -4.10 14.37 2.72
N HIS A 24 -4.04 15.65 2.32
CA HIS A 24 -4.96 16.28 1.38
C HIS A 24 -6.45 16.14 1.79
N THR A 25 -7.23 15.24 1.18
CA THR A 25 -8.64 15.03 1.54
C THR A 25 -8.85 14.12 2.75
N HIS A 26 -7.77 13.57 3.32
CA HIS A 26 -7.80 12.62 4.44
C HIS A 26 -8.66 11.36 4.20
N THR A 27 -8.92 11.02 2.93
CA THR A 27 -9.75 9.86 2.56
C THR A 27 -8.93 8.57 2.44
N ALA A 28 -7.72 8.67 1.88
CA ALA A 28 -6.79 7.54 1.86
C ALA A 28 -6.08 7.43 3.20
N THR A 29 -5.88 6.21 3.67
CA THR A 29 -5.13 5.92 4.90
C THR A 29 -3.94 5.06 4.55
N HIS A 30 -2.75 5.64 4.68
CA HIS A 30 -1.47 4.98 4.41
C HIS A 30 -0.90 4.41 5.71
N TYR A 31 -0.51 3.14 5.73
CA TYR A 31 -0.01 2.48 6.93
C TYR A 31 1.48 2.23 6.81
N PHE A 32 2.25 2.67 7.80
CA PHE A 32 3.70 2.46 7.88
C PHE A 32 4.06 1.78 9.19
N CYS A 33 5.04 0.89 9.21
CA CYS A 33 5.55 0.34 10.46
C CYS A 33 6.37 1.40 11.21
N LYS A 34 6.00 1.71 12.45
CA LYS A 34 6.70 2.67 13.30
C LYS A 34 8.09 2.21 13.75
N VAL A 35 8.39 0.92 13.62
CA VAL A 35 9.67 0.32 14.02
C VAL A 35 10.67 0.32 12.88
N CYS A 36 10.28 -0.14 11.69
CA CYS A 36 11.19 -0.28 10.53
C CYS A 36 10.92 0.69 9.38
N GLY A 37 9.85 1.49 9.44
CA GLY A 37 9.50 2.50 8.42
C GLY A 37 8.88 1.94 7.13
N ILE A 38 8.75 0.62 6.99
CA ILE A 38 8.19 0.00 5.77
C ILE A 38 6.72 0.39 5.57
N TYR A 39 6.36 0.63 4.31
CA TYR A 39 5.01 0.92 3.82
C TYR A 39 4.37 -0.33 3.20
N PRO A 40 3.68 -1.18 3.99
CA PRO A 40 3.11 -2.42 3.49
C PRO A 40 1.83 -2.22 2.68
N PHE A 41 0.94 -1.31 3.09
CA PHE A 41 -0.34 -1.11 2.41
C PHE A 41 -1.02 0.24 2.72
N HIS A 42 -2.07 0.56 1.98
CA HIS A 42 -2.96 1.68 2.26
C HIS A 42 -4.40 1.38 1.84
N ARG A 43 -5.38 1.99 2.50
CA ARG A 43 -6.75 2.08 1.99
C ARG A 43 -6.82 3.15 0.91
N LYS A 44 -7.37 2.83 -0.25
CA LYS A 44 -7.39 3.72 -1.42
C LYS A 44 -8.43 4.84 -1.29
N ARG A 45 -8.11 6.00 -1.87
CA ARG A 45 -9.04 7.15 -1.96
C ARG A 45 -10.22 6.88 -2.88
N VAL A 46 -9.95 6.42 -4.11
CA VAL A 46 -10.96 6.30 -5.19
C VAL A 46 -11.83 5.05 -5.05
N THR A 47 -11.30 4.00 -4.43
CA THR A 47 -11.96 2.69 -4.31
C THR A 47 -11.83 2.25 -2.84
N PRO A 48 -12.66 2.80 -1.93
CA PRO A 48 -12.43 2.71 -0.48
C PRO A 48 -12.55 1.30 0.11
N ASP A 49 -13.24 0.40 -0.59
CA ASP A 49 -13.34 -1.05 -0.35
C ASP A 49 -12.07 -1.82 -0.78
N HIS A 50 -11.06 -1.13 -1.32
CA HIS A 50 -9.81 -1.74 -1.75
C HIS A 50 -8.59 -1.16 -1.05
N PHE A 51 -7.62 -2.05 -0.85
CA PHE A 51 -6.27 -1.74 -0.43
C PHE A 51 -5.31 -1.73 -1.62
N GLY A 52 -4.28 -0.89 -1.53
CA GLY A 52 -3.07 -1.03 -2.33
C GLY A 52 -1.99 -1.70 -1.49
N VAL A 53 -1.54 -2.89 -1.90
CA VAL A 53 -0.53 -3.69 -1.20
C VAL A 53 0.82 -3.59 -1.89
N ASN A 54 1.88 -3.40 -1.11
CA ASN A 54 3.25 -3.39 -1.60
C ASN A 54 3.74 -4.81 -1.87
N VAL A 55 3.92 -5.16 -3.14
CA VAL A 55 4.34 -6.50 -3.57
C VAL A 55 5.75 -6.87 -3.09
N PHE A 56 6.62 -5.88 -2.87
CA PHE A 56 7.95 -6.11 -2.31
C PHE A 56 7.94 -6.50 -0.83
N CYS A 57 6.78 -6.43 -0.16
CA CYS A 57 6.60 -6.94 1.19
C CYS A 57 6.03 -8.37 1.22
N LEU A 58 5.76 -8.97 0.06
CA LEU A 58 5.29 -10.34 -0.04
C LEU A 58 6.47 -11.32 -0.01
N GLU A 59 6.33 -12.37 0.78
CA GLU A 59 7.31 -13.45 0.84
C GLU A 59 7.44 -14.13 -0.53
N GLY A 60 8.67 -14.35 -0.99
CA GLY A 60 8.96 -15.03 -2.24
C GLY A 60 8.52 -14.28 -3.51
N PHE A 61 8.23 -12.98 -3.42
CA PHE A 61 7.87 -12.20 -4.60
C PHE A 61 9.06 -12.02 -5.55
N ASP A 62 8.91 -12.54 -6.77
CA ASP A 62 9.82 -12.33 -7.89
C ASP A 62 9.25 -11.26 -8.84
N PRO A 63 9.96 -10.13 -9.05
CA PRO A 63 9.53 -9.11 -9.99
C PRO A 63 9.73 -9.51 -11.46
N ASP A 64 10.39 -10.63 -11.78
CA ASP A 64 10.67 -11.02 -13.16
C ASP A 64 9.37 -11.15 -13.98
N GLY A 65 9.43 -10.66 -15.23
CA GLY A 65 8.27 -10.63 -16.13
C GLY A 65 7.15 -9.65 -15.76
N ILE A 66 7.20 -8.95 -14.62
CA ILE A 66 6.18 -7.98 -14.24
C ILE A 66 6.48 -6.61 -14.89
N PRO A 67 5.60 -6.08 -15.76
CA PRO A 67 5.85 -4.82 -16.43
C PRO A 67 5.83 -3.65 -15.43
N ALA A 68 6.96 -2.97 -15.30
CA ALA A 68 7.06 -1.73 -14.53
C ALA A 68 6.77 -0.52 -15.42
N ARG A 69 5.73 0.25 -15.08
CA ARG A 69 5.48 1.55 -15.72
C ARG A 69 6.23 2.63 -14.97
N ALA A 70 7.34 3.11 -15.57
CA ALA A 70 8.03 4.28 -15.06
C ALA A 70 7.08 5.49 -15.05
N THR A 71 7.10 6.22 -13.94
CA THR A 71 6.24 7.38 -13.74
C THR A 71 7.11 8.59 -13.50
N VAL A 72 7.02 9.59 -14.37
CA VAL A 72 7.77 10.86 -14.26
C VAL A 72 6.95 11.82 -13.41
N GLY A 73 7.30 11.93 -12.11
CA GLY A 73 6.53 12.73 -11.14
C GLY A 73 6.35 14.21 -11.54
N LYS A 74 7.31 14.77 -12.28
CA LYS A 74 7.24 16.16 -12.78
C LYS A 74 6.10 16.41 -13.77
N GLY A 75 5.64 15.37 -14.48
CA GLY A 75 4.62 15.47 -15.53
C GLY A 75 3.26 14.87 -15.16
N MET A 76 3.07 14.43 -13.91
CA MET A 76 1.78 13.97 -13.43
C MET A 76 0.90 15.18 -13.10
N ALA A 77 0.19 15.70 -14.11
CA ALA A 77 -0.94 16.61 -13.92
C ALA A 77 -2.20 15.83 -13.53
#